data_AF-A0A8K0CW50-F1
#
_entry.id   AF-A0A8K0CW50-F1
#
_cell.length_a   1.000
_cell.length_b   1.000
_cell.length_c   1.000
_cell.angle_alpha   90.00
_cell.angle_beta   90.00
_cell.angle_gamma   90.00
#
_symmetry.space_group_name_H-M   'P 1'
#
loop_
_entity.id
_entity.type
_entity.pdbx_description
1 polymer ?
#
loop_
_entity_poly.entity_id
_entity_poly.type
_entity_poly.pdbx_seq_one_letter_code
_entity_poly.pdbx_strand_id
1 'polypeptide(L)'
;MSHLEMKLEQKDKEDKNKNIVIRGLEVEEKEASKSVEVLIKEKLGISASIEKTDVINMKSNQKIIIVKVTTWKDKKEIMQQKRKLKGTNIFIDEDRTKDERRIQRLIREKSYVEKRKRNKERVGSKKFV
;
A
#
# COMPACT_ATOMS: atom_id res chain seq x y z
N MET A 1 -20.69 -4.51 -22.18
CA MET A 1 -19.24 -4.70 -21.96
C MET A 1 -18.78 -5.84 -22.83
N SER A 2 -17.95 -5.52 -23.83
CA SER A 2 -17.37 -6.48 -24.78
C SER A 2 -16.23 -7.26 -24.11
N HIS A 3 -16.00 -8.50 -24.54
CA HIS A 3 -14.92 -9.36 -24.04
C HIS A 3 -13.52 -8.70 -24.17
N LEU A 4 -13.38 -7.75 -25.10
CA LEU A 4 -12.15 -6.99 -25.33
C LEU A 4 -11.94 -5.91 -24.26
N GLU A 5 -13.01 -5.24 -23.82
CA GLU A 5 -12.97 -4.24 -22.75
C GLU A 5 -12.59 -4.89 -21.42
N MET A 6 -13.12 -6.08 -21.14
CA MET A 6 -12.75 -6.85 -19.94
C MET A 6 -11.26 -7.24 -19.91
N LYS A 7 -10.69 -7.62 -21.07
CA LYS A 7 -9.26 -7.96 -21.18
C LYS A 7 -8.34 -6.75 -21.03
N LEU A 8 -8.73 -5.60 -21.57
CA LEU A 8 -7.98 -4.35 -21.41
C LEU A 8 -8.04 -3.84 -19.97
N GLU A 9 -9.22 -3.90 -19.34
CA GLU A 9 -9.37 -3.54 -17.93
C GLU A 9 -8.62 -4.50 -16.99
N GLN A 10 -8.55 -5.80 -17.34
CA GLN A 10 -7.69 -6.77 -16.65
C GLN A 10 -6.21 -6.44 -16.80
N LYS A 11 -5.74 -6.10 -18.00
CA LYS A 11 -4.34 -5.69 -18.23
C LYS A 11 -3.98 -4.40 -17.49
N ASP A 12 -4.83 -3.39 -17.54
CA ASP A 12 -4.62 -2.13 -16.81
C ASP A 12 -4.66 -2.34 -15.29
N LYS A 13 -5.54 -3.23 -14.81
CA LYS A 13 -5.50 -3.69 -13.42
C LYS A 13 -4.21 -4.42 -13.13
N GLU A 14 -3.73 -5.31 -13.98
CA GLU A 14 -2.48 -6.05 -13.81
C GLU A 14 -1.24 -5.14 -13.78
N ASP A 15 -1.18 -4.13 -14.64
CA ASP A 15 -0.06 -3.19 -14.71
C ASP A 15 -0.04 -2.22 -13.51
N LYS A 16 -1.18 -1.65 -13.12
CA LYS A 16 -1.27 -0.85 -11.88
C LYS A 16 -1.18 -1.70 -10.63
N ASN A 17 -1.55 -2.97 -10.72
CA ASN A 17 -1.38 -3.94 -9.64
C ASN A 17 0.08 -4.26 -9.34
N LYS A 18 1.07 -3.79 -10.10
CA LYS A 18 2.49 -4.02 -9.78
C LYS A 18 3.18 -2.84 -9.09
N ASN A 19 2.48 -1.72 -8.90
CA ASN A 19 3.06 -0.55 -8.25
C ASN A 19 2.84 -0.56 -6.73
N ILE A 20 3.88 -0.24 -5.98
CA ILE A 20 3.84 0.10 -4.56
C ILE A 20 4.41 1.50 -4.36
N VAL A 21 3.90 2.19 -3.35
CA VAL A 21 4.33 3.53 -2.95
C VAL A 21 4.97 3.43 -1.57
N ILE A 22 6.21 3.87 -1.47
CA ILE A 22 6.98 3.93 -0.22
C ILE A 22 7.11 5.39 0.21
N ARG A 23 6.84 5.67 1.48
CA ARG A 23 6.98 7.00 2.09
C ARG A 23 7.84 6.92 3.34
N GLY A 24 8.53 8.02 3.65
CA GLY A 24 9.36 8.13 4.84
C GLY A 24 10.73 7.44 4.72
N LEU A 25 11.13 7.09 3.49
CA LEU A 25 12.47 6.59 3.19
C LEU A 25 13.29 7.73 2.58
N GLU A 26 14.36 8.14 3.26
CA GLU A 26 15.31 9.13 2.77
C GLU A 26 16.35 8.44 1.88
N VAL A 27 16.25 8.63 0.57
CA VAL A 27 17.18 8.06 -0.42
C VAL A 27 17.56 9.08 -1.48
N GLU A 28 18.75 8.96 -2.03
CA GLU A 28 19.13 9.65 -3.25
C GLU A 28 18.57 8.93 -4.49
N GLU A 29 18.22 9.68 -5.53
CA GLU A 29 17.65 9.14 -6.77
C GLU A 29 18.50 8.03 -7.40
N LYS A 30 19.83 8.18 -7.34
CA LYS A 30 20.78 7.21 -7.92
C LYS A 30 20.82 5.88 -7.18
N GLU A 31 20.45 5.85 -5.91
CA GLU A 31 20.53 4.66 -5.04
C GLU A 31 19.16 4.14 -4.59
N ALA A 32 18.07 4.72 -5.12
CA ALA A 32 16.71 4.40 -4.74
C ALA A 32 16.38 2.90 -4.94
N SER A 33 16.71 2.30 -6.09
CA SER A 33 16.49 0.86 -6.32
C SER A 33 17.17 -0.01 -5.27
N LYS A 34 18.47 0.19 -5.03
CA LYS A 34 19.23 -0.62 -4.07
C LYS A 34 18.70 -0.45 -2.66
N SER A 35 18.41 0.78 -2.26
CA SER A 35 17.88 1.10 -0.94
C SER A 35 16.52 0.45 -0.69
N VAL A 36 15.66 0.43 -1.71
CA VAL A 36 14.37 -0.26 -1.64
C VAL A 36 14.53 -1.77 -1.56
N GLU A 37 15.45 -2.37 -2.34
CA GLU A 37 15.74 -3.81 -2.26
C GLU A 37 16.24 -4.21 -0.87
N VAL A 38 17.20 -3.45 -0.32
CA VAL A 38 17.72 -3.65 1.04
C VAL A 38 16.59 -3.53 2.05
N LEU A 39 15.74 -2.50 1.94
CA LEU A 39 14.60 -2.33 2.84
C LEU A 39 13.63 -3.51 2.79
N ILE A 40 13.28 -3.99 1.60
CA ILE A 40 12.37 -5.12 1.43
C ILE A 40 13.01 -6.39 2.02
N LYS A 41 14.30 -6.61 1.76
CA LYS A 41 15.03 -7.78 2.25
C LYS A 41 15.20 -7.77 3.76
N GLU A 42 15.64 -6.65 4.35
CA GLU A 42 15.93 -6.54 5.79
C GLU A 42 14.65 -6.42 6.64
N LYS A 43 13.70 -5.57 6.23
CA LYS A 43 12.50 -5.31 7.05
C LYS A 43 11.38 -6.31 6.81
N LEU A 44 11.24 -6.79 5.57
CA LEU A 44 10.14 -7.70 5.21
C LEU A 44 10.60 -9.16 5.13
N GLY A 45 11.87 -9.41 4.82
CA GLY A 45 12.42 -10.76 4.64
C GLY A 45 12.02 -11.39 3.30
N ILE A 46 11.81 -10.57 2.27
CA ILE A 46 11.31 -11.02 0.96
C ILE A 46 12.39 -10.73 -0.10
N SER A 47 12.61 -11.67 -1.01
CA SER A 47 13.39 -11.42 -2.24
C SER A 47 12.45 -10.99 -3.36
N ALA A 48 12.16 -9.68 -3.44
CA ALA A 48 11.35 -9.13 -4.52
C ALA A 48 12.26 -8.50 -5.60
N SER A 49 11.97 -8.78 -6.86
CA SER A 49 12.63 -8.12 -7.99
C SER A 49 11.94 -6.80 -8.33
N ILE A 50 12.73 -5.74 -8.44
CA ILE A 50 12.25 -4.41 -8.78
C ILE A 50 12.50 -4.15 -10.26
N GLU A 51 11.44 -3.82 -11.01
CA GLU A 51 11.57 -3.41 -12.42
C GLU A 51 12.03 -1.96 -12.53
N LYS A 52 11.45 -1.07 -11.71
CA LYS A 52 11.70 0.36 -11.80
C LYS A 52 11.42 1.05 -10.46
N THR A 53 12.21 2.07 -10.15
CA THR A 53 11.93 3.01 -9.07
C THR A 53 11.92 4.43 -9.59
N ASP A 54 10.87 5.18 -9.25
CA ASP A 54 10.78 6.61 -9.51
C ASP A 54 10.70 7.33 -8.16
N VAL A 55 11.57 8.33 -7.95
CA VAL A 55 11.56 9.15 -6.73
C VAL A 55 10.89 10.48 -7.05
N ILE A 56 9.93 10.87 -6.21
CA ILE A 56 9.22 12.13 -6.30
C ILE A 56 9.55 12.93 -5.06
N ASN A 57 10.25 14.04 -5.24
CA ASN A 57 10.53 15.00 -4.19
C ASN A 57 9.29 15.88 -3.96
N MET A 58 8.70 15.84 -2.75
CA MET A 58 7.65 16.78 -2.37
C MET A 58 8.24 18.05 -1.76
N LYS A 59 7.49 19.16 -1.85
CA LYS A 59 7.85 20.48 -1.29
C LYS A 59 8.16 20.48 0.21
N SER A 60 7.78 19.44 0.95
CA SER A 60 7.92 19.32 2.41
C SER A 60 9.12 18.48 2.87
N ASN A 61 10.17 18.35 2.05
CA ASN A 61 11.30 17.44 2.28
C ASN A 61 10.93 15.94 2.38
N GLN A 62 9.68 15.60 2.08
CA GLN A 62 9.20 14.23 2.06
C GLN A 62 9.43 13.64 0.68
N LYS A 63 10.17 12.54 0.62
CA LYS A 63 10.36 11.76 -0.60
C LYS A 63 9.28 10.68 -0.69
N ILE A 64 8.63 10.60 -1.84
CA ILE A 64 7.75 9.51 -2.20
C ILE A 64 8.48 8.67 -3.23
N ILE A 65 8.60 7.37 -2.99
CA ILE A 65 9.23 6.44 -3.92
C ILE A 65 8.13 5.57 -4.50
N ILE A 66 7.97 5.58 -5.81
CA ILE A 66 7.10 4.66 -6.53
C ILE A 66 7.97 3.52 -7.04
N VAL A 67 7.59 2.31 -6.72
CA VAL A 67 8.34 1.11 -7.06
C VAL A 67 7.43 0.20 -7.86
N LYS A 68 7.90 -0.18 -9.05
CA LYS A 68 7.26 -1.20 -9.88
C LYS A 68 7.95 -2.52 -9.63
N VAL A 69 7.21 -3.50 -9.10
CA VAL A 69 7.72 -4.86 -8.90
C VAL A 69 7.44 -5.75 -10.11
N THR A 70 8.26 -6.76 -10.32
CA THR A 70 8.16 -7.63 -11.50
C THR A 70 6.86 -8.44 -11.53
N THR A 71 6.46 -8.99 -10.37
CA THR A 71 5.28 -9.85 -10.28
C THR A 71 4.25 -9.35 -9.26
N TRP A 72 2.98 -9.66 -9.53
CA TRP A 72 1.90 -9.40 -8.57
C TRP A 72 2.08 -10.18 -7.27
N LYS A 73 2.67 -11.37 -7.34
CA LYS A 73 2.96 -12.21 -6.17
C LYS A 73 3.91 -11.49 -5.22
N ASP A 74 4.96 -10.87 -5.74
CA ASP A 74 5.92 -10.08 -4.94
C ASP A 74 5.22 -8.92 -4.24
N LYS A 75 4.37 -8.18 -4.95
CA LYS A 75 3.56 -7.12 -4.33
C LYS A 75 2.67 -7.67 -3.22
N LYS A 76 1.99 -8.78 -3.45
CA LYS A 76 1.09 -9.39 -2.46
C LYS A 76 1.86 -9.78 -1.20
N GLU A 77 3.04 -10.37 -1.34
CA GLU A 77 3.90 -10.72 -0.21
C GLU A 77 4.38 -9.47 0.54
N ILE A 78 4.84 -8.44 -0.17
CA ILE A 78 5.23 -7.15 0.41
C ILE A 78 4.06 -6.55 1.21
N MET A 79 2.86 -6.54 0.63
CA MET A 79 1.66 -5.99 1.25
C MET A 79 1.19 -6.79 2.48
N GLN A 80 1.40 -8.11 2.50
CA GLN A 80 1.12 -8.95 3.67
C GLN A 80 2.13 -8.71 4.79
N GLN A 81 3.40 -8.52 4.44
CA GLN A 81 4.48 -8.32 5.41
C GLN A 81 4.65 -6.86 5.85
N LYS A 82 4.01 -5.88 5.18
CA LYS A 82 4.12 -4.44 5.53
C LYS A 82 3.76 -4.13 6.98
N ARG A 83 2.98 -4.98 7.64
CA ARG A 83 2.71 -4.92 9.09
C ARG A 83 3.97 -4.96 9.95
N LYS A 84 5.07 -5.56 9.46
CA LYS A 84 6.39 -5.56 10.13
C LYS A 84 7.02 -4.17 10.20
N LEU A 85 6.61 -3.24 9.34
CA LEU A 85 7.05 -1.84 9.36
C LEU A 85 6.32 -1.01 10.42
N LYS A 86 5.31 -1.58 11.10
CA LYS A 86 4.55 -0.89 12.14
C LYS A 86 5.49 -0.54 13.31
N GLY A 87 5.58 0.74 13.63
CA GLY A 87 6.53 1.27 14.64
C GLY A 87 7.77 1.93 14.03
N THR A 88 7.93 1.85 12.71
CA THR A 88 8.92 2.65 11.97
C THR A 88 8.26 3.87 11.32
N ASN A 89 9.07 4.82 10.84
CA ASN A 89 8.59 5.97 10.06
C ASN A 89 8.35 5.64 8.57
N ILE A 90 8.42 4.36 8.18
CA ILE A 90 8.35 3.91 6.80
C ILE A 90 6.99 3.32 6.51
N PHE A 91 6.35 3.80 5.45
CA PHE A 91 5.01 3.38 5.05
C PHE A 91 5.02 2.81 3.64
N ILE A 92 4.37 1.67 3.45
CA ILE A 92 4.14 1.05 2.15
C ILE A 92 2.64 1.02 1.87
N ASP A 93 2.24 1.65 0.77
CA ASP A 93 0.87 1.71 0.29
C ASP A 93 0.75 1.22 -1.15
N GLU A 94 -0.46 0.84 -1.54
CA GLU A 94 -0.79 0.53 -2.94
C GLU A 94 -0.91 1.83 -3.73
N ASP A 95 -0.39 1.85 -4.96
CA ASP A 95 -0.69 2.92 -5.92
C ASP A 95 -2.13 2.74 -6.45
N ARG A 96 -3.08 3.14 -5.62
CA ARG A 96 -4.50 3.02 -5.91
C ARG A 96 -4.94 4.13 -6.85
N THR A 97 -5.76 3.76 -7.81
CA THR A 97 -6.51 4.70 -8.64
C THR A 97 -7.45 5.56 -7.78
N LYS A 98 -7.91 6.70 -8.31
CA LYS A 98 -8.76 7.66 -7.59
C LYS A 98 -10.05 7.00 -7.09
N ASP A 99 -10.62 6.09 -7.87
CA ASP A 99 -11.85 5.36 -7.51
C ASP A 99 -11.60 4.28 -6.45
N GLU A 100 -10.50 3.53 -6.52
CA GLU A 100 -10.12 2.59 -5.47
C GLU A 100 -9.84 3.28 -4.14
N ARG A 101 -9.23 4.49 -4.16
CA ARG A 101 -9.09 5.33 -2.96
C ARG A 101 -10.45 5.73 -2.39
N ARG A 102 -11.43 6.07 -3.23
CA ARG A 102 -12.80 6.40 -2.81
C ARG A 102 -13.50 5.19 -2.19
N ILE A 103 -13.43 4.02 -2.83
CA ILE A 103 -14.01 2.77 -2.31
C ILE A 103 -13.40 2.40 -0.96
N GLN A 104 -12.08 2.48 -0.82
CA GLN A 104 -11.41 2.19 0.45
C GLN A 104 -11.72 3.20 1.56
N ARG A 105 -11.90 4.49 1.22
CA ARG A 105 -12.40 5.48 2.17
C ARG A 105 -13.79 5.10 2.67
N LEU A 106 -14.70 4.72 1.77
CA LEU A 106 -16.05 4.26 2.14
C LEU A 106 -16.02 3.00 3.02
N ILE A 107 -15.15 2.03 2.71
CA ILE A 107 -14.97 0.82 3.54
C ILE A 107 -14.45 1.19 4.94
N ARG A 108 -13.47 2.10 5.04
CA ARG A 108 -12.93 2.57 6.33
C ARG A 108 -13.97 3.32 7.14
N GLU A 109 -14.76 4.20 6.51
CA GLU A 109 -15.85 4.93 7.17
C GLU A 109 -16.92 3.97 7.70
N LYS A 110 -17.35 3.00 6.89
CA LYS A 110 -18.29 1.95 7.34
C LYS A 110 -17.72 1.15 8.51
N SER A 111 -16.47 0.69 8.40
CA SER A 111 -15.79 -0.05 9.46
C SER A 111 -15.66 0.74 10.77
N TYR A 112 -15.45 2.06 10.68
CA TYR A 112 -15.37 2.95 11.85
C TYR A 112 -16.74 3.13 12.52
N VAL A 113 -17.79 3.32 11.72
CA VAL A 113 -19.17 3.43 12.21
C VAL A 113 -19.61 2.14 12.90
N GLU A 114 -19.34 0.96 12.31
CA GLU A 114 -19.64 -0.34 12.92
C GLU A 114 -18.87 -0.58 14.22
N LYS A 115 -17.57 -0.25 14.25
CA LYS A 115 -16.78 -0.33 15.50
C LYS A 115 -17.34 0.57 16.59
N ARG A 116 -17.78 1.79 16.25
CA ARG A 116 -18.41 2.70 17.22
C ARG A 116 -19.77 2.21 17.72
N LYS A 117 -20.61 1.66 16.84
CA LYS A 117 -21.90 1.06 17.24
C LYS A 117 -21.67 -0.12 18.19
N ARG A 118 -20.79 -1.05 17.83
CA ARG A 118 -20.43 -2.20 18.67
C ARG A 118 -19.81 -1.79 20.01
N ASN A 119 -18.99 -0.74 20.05
CA ASN A 119 -18.47 -0.20 21.32
C ASN A 119 -19.56 0.45 22.17
N LYS A 120 -20.51 1.18 21.57
CA LYS A 120 -21.67 1.74 22.29
C LYS A 120 -22.54 0.63 22.89
N GLU A 121 -22.81 -0.43 22.14
CA GLU A 121 -23.57 -1.59 22.62
C GLU A 121 -22.86 -2.24 23.82
N ARG A 122 -21.55 -2.51 23.73
CA ARG A 122 -20.77 -3.09 24.85
C ARG A 122 -20.73 -2.20 26.10
N VAL A 123 -20.67 -0.88 25.93
CA VAL A 123 -20.71 0.07 27.07
C VAL A 123 -22.13 0.14 27.66
N GLY A 124 -23.16 0.01 26.83
CA GLY A 124 -24.55 -0.10 27.28
C GLY A 124 -24.79 -1.36 28.11
N SER A 125 -24.29 -2.52 27.68
CA SER A 125 -24.44 -3.79 28.42
C SER A 125 -23.74 -3.79 29.78
N LYS A 126 -22.67 -3.01 29.93
CA LYS A 126 -21.88 -2.91 31.16
C LYS A 126 -22.49 -2.01 32.24
N LYS A 127 -23.54 -1.25 31.92
CA LYS A 127 -24.27 -0.41 32.89
C LYS A 127 -25.46 -1.12 33.55
N PHE A 128 -25.76 -2.36 33.14
CA PHE A 128 -26.86 -3.17 33.66
C PHE A 128 -26.38 -4.41 34.45
N VAL A 129 -25.16 -4.39 34.98
CA VAL A 129 -24.64 -5.41 35.90
C VAL A 129 -24.20 -4.73 37.19
#